data_AF-A0AAV3XEJ2-F1
#
_entry.id   AF-A0AAV3XEJ2-F1
#
_cell.length_a   1.000
_cell.length_b   1.000
_cell.length_c   1.000
_cell.angle_alpha   90.00
_cell.angle_beta   90.00
_cell.angle_gamma   90.00
#
_symmetry.space_group_name_H-M   'P 1'
#
loop_
_entity.id
_entity.type
_entity.pdbx_description
1 polymer ?
#
loop_
_entity_poly.entity_id
_entity_poly.type
_entity_poly.pdbx_seq_one_letter_code
_entity_poly.pdbx_strand_id
1 'polypeptide(L)'
;MRSLFLTNTIKPLSKMVAIALSLGWLTAGAVEAASFTFSKIVDTNTPIPGGGGNFTFLNTPVIDNGIVVFSGERGNQGRVEQRGIYTYAGGMLQTVVDTNTPVPFSDVNFIGLDLGLAIDKGNIVFGGSGNKPNPLGGTDVYGIYTVIGGVLDRVIDQSTILPGDNSNFTTFGGGLSIKGNNVAFYGGSSFENVALFTNAGGTLQRVVDSSTPLPEVTSNLDSLSNADVVFASSTSVDGTINNWRSGIYTYTGGVIKKIVDPATIMLGGRTDLNFSAGQPLVDNDDIAFSVVSYSNQPSTAIYTIVDGKVSLIADTNTPVPGGIGNFFNLAGLNVGSFNFGGLSLDQGSVAFVGGDLVGFREFPGPICSPRQFCPGPIRFPEIRNGIYTTLGGSLTRVIAEGEQLDGKVIAPYYLGVSRQMLSGNSLVFSVRFTDGSSGIYQADFVPHPPKSVPEPASVLGLLPAVGALLLRRRKEGKKAVV
;
A
#
# COMPACT_ATOMS: atom_id res chain seq x y z
N MET A 1 -4.09 -72.12 -38.28
CA MET A 1 -3.15 -72.53 -37.22
C MET A 1 -3.59 -71.90 -35.91
N ARG A 2 -3.57 -72.66 -34.81
CA ARG A 2 -3.88 -72.32 -33.39
C ARG A 2 -4.99 -71.26 -33.13
N SER A 3 -6.16 -71.62 -32.57
CA SER A 3 -6.39 -72.13 -31.19
C SER A 3 -6.15 -71.03 -30.13
N LEU A 4 -7.06 -70.69 -29.22
CA LEU A 4 -8.38 -71.26 -28.87
C LEU A 4 -9.28 -70.17 -28.22
N PHE A 5 -10.57 -70.10 -28.59
CA PHE A 5 -11.79 -70.12 -27.74
C PHE A 5 -12.01 -69.02 -26.65
N LEU A 6 -13.17 -68.33 -26.64
CA LEU A 6 -14.44 -68.64 -25.90
C LEU A 6 -14.26 -68.68 -24.36
N THR A 7 -15.14 -68.28 -23.44
CA THR A 7 -16.43 -67.53 -23.35
C THR A 7 -16.62 -67.18 -21.83
N ASN A 8 -17.64 -66.48 -21.29
CA ASN A 8 -18.92 -65.98 -21.81
C ASN A 8 -19.37 -64.67 -21.10
N THR A 9 -20.58 -64.20 -21.40
CA THR A 9 -21.33 -63.12 -20.74
C THR A 9 -22.04 -63.53 -19.42
N ILE A 10 -22.62 -62.52 -18.75
CA ILE A 10 -23.69 -62.53 -17.72
C ILE A 10 -23.26 -62.60 -16.24
N LYS A 11 -23.43 -61.44 -15.55
CA LYS A 11 -23.51 -61.30 -14.08
C LYS A 11 -24.87 -61.83 -13.56
N PRO A 12 -24.99 -62.20 -12.28
CA PRO A 12 -25.74 -61.27 -11.42
C PRO A 12 -25.23 -61.10 -9.96
N LEU A 13 -25.69 -59.99 -9.36
CA LEU A 13 -25.80 -59.65 -7.94
C LEU A 13 -25.32 -60.67 -6.88
N SER A 14 -24.43 -60.23 -5.99
CA SER A 14 -24.80 -59.76 -4.63
C SER A 14 -23.62 -59.81 -3.63
N LYS A 15 -23.27 -58.63 -3.08
CA LYS A 15 -22.78 -58.36 -1.70
C LYS A 15 -22.15 -56.97 -1.66
N MET A 16 -22.96 -55.95 -1.35
CA MET A 16 -22.44 -54.68 -0.86
C MET A 16 -21.84 -54.91 0.53
N VAL A 17 -20.53 -54.74 0.65
CA VAL A 17 -19.90 -54.47 1.96
C VAL A 17 -19.97 -52.96 2.16
N ALA A 18 -20.92 -52.52 2.99
CA ALA A 18 -21.04 -51.12 3.37
C ALA A 18 -19.90 -50.75 4.34
N ILE A 19 -18.76 -50.35 3.80
CA ILE A 19 -17.76 -49.61 4.58
C ILE A 19 -18.32 -48.20 4.73
N ALA A 20 -18.83 -47.90 5.91
CA ALA A 20 -19.19 -46.55 6.32
C ALA A 20 -17.91 -45.72 6.50
N LEU A 21 -17.31 -45.29 5.38
CA LEU A 21 -16.45 -44.12 5.37
C LEU A 21 -17.32 -42.95 5.81
N SER A 22 -17.18 -42.56 7.06
CA SER A 22 -17.67 -41.30 7.56
C SER A 22 -17.00 -40.21 6.72
N LEU A 23 -17.71 -39.69 5.72
CA LEU A 23 -17.47 -38.35 5.22
C LEU A 23 -17.65 -37.42 6.42
N GLY A 24 -16.56 -37.16 7.12
CA GLY A 24 -16.43 -35.94 7.89
C GLY A 24 -16.57 -34.83 6.87
N TRP A 25 -17.75 -34.23 6.80
CA TRP A 25 -17.93 -32.97 6.11
C TRP A 25 -17.07 -31.97 6.88
N LEU A 26 -15.83 -31.79 6.40
CA LEU A 26 -15.12 -30.54 6.55
C LEU A 26 -15.99 -29.51 5.86
N THR A 27 -16.95 -28.98 6.62
CA THR A 27 -17.52 -27.67 6.35
C THR A 27 -16.33 -26.72 6.45
N ALA A 28 -15.69 -26.48 5.31
CA ALA A 28 -14.83 -25.32 5.15
C ALA A 28 -15.68 -24.14 5.63
N GLY A 29 -15.33 -23.57 6.78
CA GLY A 29 -16.06 -22.45 7.32
C GLY A 29 -16.08 -21.39 6.24
N ALA A 30 -17.28 -20.92 5.86
CA ALA A 30 -17.38 -19.83 4.92
C ALA A 30 -16.62 -18.66 5.52
N VAL A 31 -15.45 -18.34 4.93
CA VAL A 31 -14.65 -17.18 5.31
C VAL A 31 -15.52 -15.99 4.98
N GLU A 32 -16.07 -15.37 6.03
CA GLU A 32 -16.95 -14.22 5.90
C GLU A 32 -16.08 -13.06 5.40
N ALA A 33 -16.48 -12.43 4.30
CA ALA A 33 -15.67 -11.40 3.68
C ALA A 33 -15.46 -10.26 4.68
N ALA A 34 -14.20 -9.91 4.95
CA ALA A 34 -13.84 -8.80 5.80
C ALA A 34 -14.58 -7.51 5.35
N SER A 35 -15.07 -6.75 6.32
CA SER A 35 -15.95 -5.62 6.10
C SER A 35 -15.36 -4.35 6.70
N PHE A 36 -15.73 -3.21 6.12
CA PHE A 36 -15.26 -1.89 6.54
C PHE A 36 -16.45 -0.97 6.77
N THR A 37 -16.36 -0.15 7.82
CA THR A 37 -17.23 1.02 8.00
C THR A 37 -16.50 2.27 7.52
N PHE A 38 -17.20 3.12 6.77
CA PHE A 38 -16.62 4.34 6.22
C PHE A 38 -17.13 5.57 6.97
N SER A 39 -16.20 6.43 7.38
CA SER A 39 -16.45 7.70 8.05
C SER A 39 -15.90 8.83 7.20
N LYS A 40 -16.72 9.84 6.88
CA LYS A 40 -16.23 11.09 6.27
C LYS A 40 -15.42 11.87 7.31
N ILE A 41 -14.22 12.28 6.93
CA ILE A 41 -13.35 13.16 7.72
C ILE A 41 -13.64 14.62 7.35
N VAL A 42 -13.53 14.96 6.07
CA VAL A 42 -13.86 16.27 5.50
C VAL A 42 -14.32 16.13 4.04
N ASP A 43 -15.05 17.12 3.53
CA ASP A 43 -15.37 17.25 2.10
C ASP A 43 -15.33 18.71 1.63
N THR A 44 -15.57 18.96 0.35
CA THR A 44 -15.61 20.32 -0.23
C THR A 44 -16.78 21.19 0.25
N ASN A 45 -17.64 20.69 1.14
CA ASN A 45 -18.64 21.50 1.85
C ASN A 45 -18.23 21.81 3.30
N THR A 46 -17.10 21.27 3.75
CA THR A 46 -16.59 21.48 5.12
C THR A 46 -15.93 22.86 5.22
N PRO A 47 -16.33 23.71 6.19
CA PRO A 47 -15.67 24.99 6.44
C PRO A 47 -14.21 24.83 6.87
N ILE A 48 -13.34 25.72 6.39
CA ILE A 48 -11.93 25.74 6.81
C ILE A 48 -11.84 26.38 8.21
N PRO A 49 -11.16 25.77 9.20
CA PRO A 49 -10.99 26.38 10.52
C PRO A 49 -10.29 27.75 10.43
N GLY A 50 -10.88 28.76 11.06
CA GLY A 50 -10.42 30.15 10.98
C GLY A 50 -10.59 30.83 9.61
N GLY A 51 -11.13 30.12 8.61
CA GLY A 51 -11.31 30.61 7.24
C GLY A 51 -12.69 31.20 6.94
N GLY A 52 -12.78 31.94 5.83
CA GLY A 52 -14.01 32.57 5.34
C GLY A 52 -14.86 31.71 4.38
N GLY A 53 -14.63 30.40 4.31
CA GLY A 53 -15.34 29.51 3.39
C GLY A 53 -14.90 28.05 3.49
N ASN A 54 -15.30 27.24 2.51
CA ASN A 54 -15.09 25.79 2.49
C ASN A 54 -13.86 25.39 1.66
N PHE A 55 -13.37 24.16 1.86
CA PHE A 55 -12.37 23.54 0.99
C PHE A 55 -12.86 23.43 -0.45
N THR A 56 -12.01 23.75 -1.42
CA THR A 56 -12.24 23.50 -2.85
C THR A 56 -11.34 22.40 -3.39
N PHE A 57 -10.23 22.09 -2.70
CA PHE A 57 -9.33 21.00 -3.02
C PHE A 57 -8.76 20.38 -1.72
N LEU A 58 -8.59 19.06 -1.75
CA LEU A 58 -8.11 18.22 -0.65
C LEU A 58 -7.03 17.30 -1.20
N ASN A 59 -5.83 17.35 -0.62
CA ASN A 59 -4.72 16.50 -1.02
C ASN A 59 -4.80 15.12 -0.35
N THR A 60 -3.85 14.21 -0.63
CA THR A 60 -3.84 12.88 -0.03
C THR A 60 -3.57 12.96 1.49
N PRO A 61 -4.39 12.27 2.31
CA PRO A 61 -4.23 12.26 3.76
C PRO A 61 -3.14 11.29 4.22
N VAL A 62 -2.57 11.53 5.40
CA VAL A 62 -1.84 10.55 6.21
C VAL A 62 -2.58 10.30 7.52
N ILE A 63 -2.36 9.14 8.15
CA ILE A 63 -2.90 8.80 9.47
C ILE A 63 -1.83 8.20 10.36
N ASP A 64 -1.86 8.55 11.64
CA ASP A 64 -1.22 7.77 12.69
C ASP A 64 -2.03 7.85 13.99
N ASN A 65 -2.20 6.73 14.69
CA ASN A 65 -2.90 6.64 15.98
C ASN A 65 -4.29 7.32 16.01
N GLY A 66 -5.02 7.27 14.89
CA GLY A 66 -6.35 7.90 14.75
C GLY A 66 -6.34 9.41 14.50
N ILE A 67 -5.16 10.03 14.31
CA ILE A 67 -5.01 11.43 13.90
C ILE A 67 -4.82 11.46 12.39
N VAL A 68 -5.79 12.03 11.66
CA VAL A 68 -5.70 12.22 10.21
C VAL A 68 -5.08 13.59 9.94
N VAL A 69 -4.06 13.66 9.10
CA VAL A 69 -3.43 14.93 8.67
C VAL A 69 -3.53 15.06 7.16
N PHE A 70 -3.87 16.24 6.66
CA PHE A 70 -3.95 16.50 5.23
C PHE A 70 -3.63 17.96 4.89
N SER A 71 -3.16 18.18 3.67
CA SER A 71 -3.08 19.53 3.08
C SER A 71 -4.39 19.83 2.35
N GLY A 72 -4.92 21.04 2.53
CA GLY A 72 -6.19 21.47 1.94
C GLY A 72 -6.18 22.95 1.58
N GLU A 73 -6.98 23.32 0.59
CA GLU A 73 -7.06 24.70 0.12
C GLU A 73 -8.47 25.12 -0.31
N ARG A 74 -8.67 26.43 -0.28
CA ARG A 74 -9.78 27.16 -0.88
C ARG A 74 -9.22 28.08 -1.96
N GLY A 75 -9.78 28.00 -3.16
CA GLY A 75 -9.35 28.79 -4.31
C GLY A 75 -10.24 28.60 -5.52
N ASN A 76 -9.97 29.36 -6.57
CA ASN A 76 -10.63 29.26 -7.87
C ASN A 76 -9.58 29.33 -8.98
N GLN A 77 -9.66 28.41 -9.94
CA GLN A 77 -8.87 28.32 -11.19
C GLN A 77 -7.61 29.22 -11.25
N GLY A 78 -6.52 28.75 -10.64
CA GLY A 78 -5.22 29.44 -10.66
C GLY A 78 -5.00 30.50 -9.56
N ARG A 79 -5.93 30.67 -8.62
CA ARG A 79 -5.76 31.48 -7.41
C ARG A 79 -6.10 30.67 -6.16
N VAL A 80 -5.08 30.45 -5.34
CA VAL A 80 -5.23 29.92 -3.97
C VAL A 80 -5.55 31.11 -3.07
N GLU A 81 -6.69 31.08 -2.39
CA GLU A 81 -7.12 32.12 -1.45
C GLU A 81 -6.71 31.79 0.00
N GLN A 82 -6.75 30.51 0.36
CA GLN A 82 -6.31 30.00 1.66
C GLN A 82 -5.78 28.59 1.46
N ARG A 83 -4.64 28.26 2.06
CA ARG A 83 -4.04 26.92 2.06
C ARG A 83 -3.52 26.61 3.46
N GLY A 84 -3.59 25.35 3.86
CA GLY A 84 -3.12 24.92 5.17
C GLY A 84 -2.89 23.41 5.26
N ILE A 85 -2.24 23.02 6.34
CA ILE A 85 -2.17 21.65 6.83
C ILE A 85 -3.12 21.56 8.02
N TYR A 86 -3.98 20.56 8.03
CA TYR A 86 -5.04 20.40 9.01
C TYR A 86 -4.97 19.01 9.63
N THR A 87 -5.35 18.93 10.90
CA THR A 87 -5.54 17.67 11.64
C THR A 87 -7.03 17.44 11.89
N TYR A 88 -7.47 16.20 11.76
CA TYR A 88 -8.74 15.72 12.28
C TYR A 88 -8.47 14.64 13.33
N ALA A 89 -8.87 14.91 14.57
CA ALA A 89 -8.69 14.02 15.70
C ALA A 89 -9.87 14.14 16.66
N GLY A 90 -10.39 13.01 17.17
CA GLY A 90 -11.48 13.01 18.14
C GLY A 90 -12.77 13.71 17.69
N GLY A 91 -13.02 13.79 16.37
CA GLY A 91 -14.16 14.51 15.80
C GLY A 91 -13.94 16.01 15.57
N MET A 92 -12.75 16.54 15.89
CA MET A 92 -12.42 17.96 15.75
C MET A 92 -11.43 18.18 14.59
N LEU A 93 -11.77 19.13 13.71
CA LEU A 93 -10.87 19.64 12.67
C LEU A 93 -10.11 20.87 13.20
N GLN A 94 -8.79 20.88 13.08
CA GLN A 94 -7.90 21.93 13.57
C GLN A 94 -6.84 22.31 12.52
N THR A 95 -6.41 23.58 12.52
CA THR A 95 -5.29 24.06 11.69
C THR A 95 -3.97 23.74 12.38
N VAL A 96 -3.03 23.16 11.64
CA VAL A 96 -1.64 22.92 12.09
C VAL A 96 -0.77 24.12 11.70
N VAL A 97 -0.80 24.46 10.41
CA VAL A 97 -0.20 25.67 9.82
C VAL A 97 -1.02 26.11 8.61
N ASP A 98 -1.00 27.39 8.28
CA ASP A 98 -1.71 27.97 7.14
C ASP A 98 -0.92 29.13 6.48
N THR A 99 -1.50 29.76 5.47
CA THR A 99 -0.92 30.93 4.79
C THR A 99 -0.85 32.21 5.65
N ASN A 100 -1.37 32.20 6.87
CA ASN A 100 -1.21 33.28 7.86
C ASN A 100 -0.10 32.97 8.87
N THR A 101 0.42 31.73 8.86
CA THR A 101 1.46 31.27 9.77
C THR A 101 2.84 31.77 9.29
N PRO A 102 3.63 32.45 10.15
CA PRO A 102 4.99 32.85 9.82
C PRO A 102 5.90 31.64 9.56
N VAL A 103 6.78 31.74 8.56
CA VAL A 103 7.84 30.75 8.35
C VAL A 103 8.90 30.94 9.44
N PRO A 104 9.30 29.88 10.18
CA PRO A 104 10.32 29.99 11.22
C PRO A 104 11.62 30.64 10.71
N PHE A 105 12.17 31.55 11.51
CA PHE A 105 13.37 32.35 11.20
C PHE A 105 13.25 33.25 9.95
N SER A 106 12.02 33.51 9.48
CA SER A 106 11.73 34.41 8.36
C SER A 106 10.79 35.55 8.78
N ASP A 107 10.67 36.54 7.90
CA ASP A 107 9.79 37.71 7.99
C ASP A 107 8.55 37.59 7.08
N VAL A 108 8.31 36.40 6.53
CA VAL A 108 7.19 36.10 5.62
C VAL A 108 6.40 34.87 6.07
N ASN A 109 5.16 34.77 5.63
CA ASN A 109 4.28 33.62 5.89
C ASN A 109 4.43 32.52 4.83
N PHE A 110 3.90 31.34 5.13
CA PHE A 110 3.79 30.26 4.15
C PHE A 110 2.88 30.65 2.97
N ILE A 111 3.24 30.15 1.78
CA ILE A 111 2.46 30.18 0.54
C ILE A 111 2.30 28.77 -0.08
N GLY A 112 3.30 27.90 0.11
CA GLY A 112 3.31 26.50 -0.30
C GLY A 112 3.30 25.57 0.91
N LEU A 113 2.47 24.53 0.87
CA LEU A 113 2.24 23.53 1.93
C LEU A 113 1.85 22.17 1.31
N ASP A 114 2.49 21.86 0.18
CA ASP A 114 2.19 20.79 -0.75
C ASP A 114 3.42 19.88 -1.06
N LEU A 115 4.55 20.14 -0.40
CA LEU A 115 5.84 19.45 -0.62
C LEU A 115 5.99 18.21 0.29
N GLY A 116 4.93 17.41 0.42
CA GLY A 116 4.89 16.19 1.22
C GLY A 116 4.49 16.41 2.69
N LEU A 117 4.09 15.30 3.33
CA LEU A 117 3.52 15.24 4.67
C LEU A 117 3.75 13.86 5.29
N ALA A 118 4.10 13.78 6.57
CA ALA A 118 4.12 12.55 7.37
C ALA A 118 3.87 12.85 8.86
N ILE A 119 3.51 11.82 9.65
CA ILE A 119 3.16 11.95 11.08
C ILE A 119 3.73 10.78 11.91
N ASP A 120 4.11 11.00 13.17
CA ASP A 120 4.32 9.94 14.17
C ASP A 120 3.90 10.47 15.54
N LYS A 121 2.90 9.84 16.16
CA LYS A 121 2.38 10.12 17.51
C LYS A 121 1.96 11.57 17.71
N GLY A 122 1.40 12.18 16.67
CA GLY A 122 0.99 13.59 16.65
C GLY A 122 2.09 14.58 16.29
N ASN A 123 3.35 14.15 16.15
CA ASN A 123 4.41 14.97 15.56
C ASN A 123 4.27 14.95 14.04
N ILE A 124 4.21 16.12 13.41
CA ILE A 124 3.98 16.25 11.97
C ILE A 124 5.24 16.80 11.31
N VAL A 125 5.64 16.24 10.17
CA VAL A 125 6.65 16.83 9.27
C VAL A 125 6.02 17.19 7.93
N PHE A 126 6.41 18.33 7.38
CA PHE A 126 5.94 18.79 6.07
C PHE A 126 6.98 19.65 5.36
N GLY A 127 6.93 19.65 4.03
CA GLY A 127 7.66 20.62 3.22
C GLY A 127 6.79 21.85 2.95
N GLY A 128 7.39 23.04 3.01
CA GLY A 128 6.68 24.29 2.79
C GLY A 128 7.54 25.37 2.16
N SER A 129 6.88 26.40 1.62
CA SER A 129 7.56 27.58 1.06
C SER A 129 6.90 28.89 1.48
N GLY A 130 7.68 29.98 1.56
CA GLY A 130 7.22 31.34 1.83
C GLY A 130 7.76 32.33 0.80
N ASN A 131 7.00 33.38 0.45
CA ASN A 131 7.37 34.34 -0.59
C ASN A 131 8.36 35.40 -0.04
N LYS A 132 9.65 35.09 -0.10
CA LYS A 132 10.75 35.99 0.26
C LYS A 132 11.85 35.92 -0.81
N PRO A 133 12.39 37.06 -1.28
CA PRO A 133 13.53 37.08 -2.19
C PRO A 133 14.67 36.19 -1.68
N ASN A 134 14.96 35.11 -2.41
CA ASN A 134 15.94 34.12 -2.03
C ASN A 134 17.35 34.73 -2.20
N PRO A 135 18.23 34.70 -1.16
CA PRO A 135 19.61 35.15 -1.29
C PRO A 135 20.43 34.43 -2.40
N LEU A 136 19.98 33.25 -2.82
CA LEU A 136 20.57 32.44 -3.88
C LEU A 136 19.87 32.61 -5.26
N GLY A 137 18.85 33.48 -5.35
CA GLY A 137 18.04 33.73 -6.54
C GLY A 137 16.66 33.03 -6.50
N GLY A 138 15.62 33.78 -6.89
CA GLY A 138 14.21 33.34 -6.81
C GLY A 138 13.38 34.18 -5.81
N THR A 139 12.07 33.93 -5.74
CA THR A 139 11.12 34.63 -4.87
C THR A 139 10.66 33.83 -3.66
N ASP A 140 11.02 32.56 -3.56
CA ASP A 140 10.44 31.66 -2.57
C ASP A 140 11.56 31.04 -1.71
N VAL A 141 11.38 31.10 -0.40
CA VAL A 141 12.16 30.34 0.58
C VAL A 141 11.52 28.97 0.74
N TYR A 142 12.27 27.92 0.47
CA TYR A 142 11.85 26.53 0.67
C TYR A 142 12.48 25.93 1.94
N GLY A 143 11.76 25.03 2.60
CA GLY A 143 12.26 24.29 3.76
C GLY A 143 11.42 23.09 4.15
N ILE A 144 11.94 22.32 5.11
CA ILE A 144 11.26 21.21 5.77
C ILE A 144 11.07 21.60 7.24
N TYR A 145 9.85 21.45 7.71
CA TYR A 145 9.39 21.95 9.01
C TYR A 145 8.68 20.85 9.78
N THR A 146 8.66 20.98 11.09
CA THR A 146 8.00 20.06 12.00
C THR A 146 7.10 20.78 12.97
N VAL A 147 5.94 20.20 13.29
CA VAL A 147 5.17 20.55 14.49
C VAL A 147 5.30 19.40 15.49
N ILE A 148 6.06 19.63 16.56
CA ILE A 148 6.34 18.64 17.62
C ILE A 148 5.81 19.21 18.94
N GLY A 149 4.92 18.48 19.61
CA GLY A 149 4.27 18.97 20.84
C GLY A 149 3.53 20.31 20.68
N GLY A 150 3.06 20.64 19.47
CA GLY A 150 2.44 21.92 19.13
C GLY A 150 3.41 23.06 18.82
N VAL A 151 4.73 22.83 18.87
CA VAL A 151 5.76 23.81 18.51
C VAL A 151 6.16 23.62 17.05
N LEU A 152 5.97 24.66 16.24
CA LEU A 152 6.49 24.73 14.87
C LEU A 152 7.98 25.09 14.88
N ASP A 153 8.81 24.25 14.25
CA ASP A 153 10.26 24.47 14.11
C ASP A 153 10.75 24.08 12.70
N ARG A 154 11.95 24.54 12.33
CA ARG A 154 12.62 24.31 11.05
C ARG A 154 13.62 23.17 11.17
N VAL A 155 13.45 22.12 10.36
CA VAL A 155 14.44 21.05 10.21
C VAL A 155 15.58 21.53 9.31
N ILE A 156 15.25 22.01 8.10
CA ILE A 156 16.18 22.64 7.16
C ILE A 156 15.49 23.73 6.32
N ASP A 157 16.29 24.62 5.74
CA ASP A 157 15.89 25.57 4.69
C ASP A 157 17.06 25.87 3.74
N GLN A 158 16.87 26.82 2.82
CA GLN A 158 17.91 27.24 1.85
C GLN A 158 19.12 27.98 2.46
N SER A 159 19.09 28.32 3.74
CA SER A 159 20.26 28.84 4.47
C SER A 159 21.10 27.71 5.10
N THR A 160 20.55 26.49 5.13
CA THR A 160 21.19 25.33 5.76
C THR A 160 22.28 24.76 4.84
N ILE A 161 23.48 24.59 5.40
CA ILE A 161 24.62 23.98 4.71
C ILE A 161 24.44 22.46 4.69
N LEU A 162 24.70 21.83 3.55
CA LEU A 162 24.64 20.39 3.35
C LEU A 162 25.74 19.67 4.15
N PRO A 163 25.41 18.70 5.03
CA PRO A 163 26.42 17.90 5.72
C PRO A 163 27.42 17.27 4.75
N GLY A 164 28.72 17.50 4.97
CA GLY A 164 29.81 16.99 4.11
C GLY A 164 30.12 17.85 2.87
N ASP A 165 29.45 18.97 2.67
CA ASP A 165 29.69 19.93 1.59
C ASP A 165 29.67 21.37 2.17
N ASN A 166 30.17 22.36 1.43
CA ASN A 166 30.06 23.78 1.74
C ASN A 166 28.92 24.46 0.96
N SER A 167 28.16 23.69 0.16
CA SER A 167 26.96 24.18 -0.54
C SER A 167 25.70 24.13 0.34
N ASN A 168 24.68 24.92 -0.02
CA ASN A 168 23.39 24.94 0.68
C ASN A 168 22.35 24.04 0.01
N PHE A 169 21.32 23.66 0.77
CA PHE A 169 20.11 23.09 0.17
C PHE A 169 19.46 24.09 -0.80
N THR A 170 19.24 23.66 -2.04
CA THR A 170 18.44 24.37 -3.05
C THR A 170 17.27 23.51 -3.53
N THR A 171 17.43 22.17 -3.48
CA THR A 171 16.38 21.20 -3.75
C THR A 171 15.92 20.53 -2.46
N PHE A 172 14.60 20.44 -2.31
CA PHE A 172 13.90 19.78 -1.22
C PHE A 172 13.03 18.72 -1.90
N GLY A 173 13.39 17.46 -1.71
CA GLY A 173 12.73 16.33 -2.38
C GLY A 173 11.52 15.84 -1.60
N GLY A 174 10.83 14.85 -2.20
CA GLY A 174 9.76 14.11 -1.51
C GLY A 174 10.31 13.14 -0.46
N GLY A 175 9.55 12.08 -0.16
CA GLY A 175 10.00 11.01 0.74
C GLY A 175 10.17 11.44 2.21
N LEU A 176 9.42 12.47 2.64
CA LEU A 176 9.40 12.89 4.05
C LEU A 176 8.92 11.74 4.94
N SER A 177 9.64 11.49 6.03
CA SER A 177 9.24 10.58 7.09
C SER A 177 9.65 11.14 8.45
N ILE A 178 8.93 10.78 9.50
CA ILE A 178 9.20 11.15 10.89
C ILE A 178 9.05 9.93 11.81
N LYS A 179 9.93 9.81 12.81
CA LYS A 179 9.81 8.87 13.93
C LYS A 179 10.28 9.55 15.22
N GLY A 180 9.36 9.77 16.16
CA GLY A 180 9.58 10.67 17.29
C GLY A 180 9.92 12.08 16.79
N ASN A 181 11.15 12.55 17.05
CA ASN A 181 11.65 13.84 16.59
C ASN A 181 12.65 13.72 15.43
N ASN A 182 12.91 12.50 14.97
CA ASN A 182 13.83 12.23 13.87
C ASN A 182 13.07 12.28 12.55
N VAL A 183 13.59 13.02 11.59
CA VAL A 183 13.06 13.21 10.25
C VAL A 183 14.06 12.63 9.25
N ALA A 184 13.55 12.01 8.18
CA ALA A 184 14.33 11.63 7.00
C ALA A 184 13.71 12.27 5.77
N PHE A 185 14.56 12.71 4.84
CA PHE A 185 14.13 13.43 3.65
C PHE A 185 15.20 13.41 2.56
N TYR A 186 14.78 13.67 1.34
CA TYR A 186 15.66 14.01 0.24
C TYR A 186 15.96 15.51 0.21
N GLY A 187 17.21 15.87 -0.06
CA GLY A 187 17.56 17.25 -0.41
C GLY A 187 18.88 17.31 -1.16
N GLY A 188 19.26 18.49 -1.62
CA GLY A 188 20.44 18.64 -2.44
C GLY A 188 20.79 20.09 -2.79
N SER A 189 21.94 20.29 -3.41
CA SER A 189 22.35 21.58 -3.99
C SER A 189 21.96 21.74 -5.45
N SER A 190 21.48 20.68 -6.09
CA SER A 190 20.80 20.69 -7.39
C SER A 190 19.89 19.46 -7.52
N PHE A 191 19.21 19.29 -8.66
CA PHE A 191 18.48 18.04 -8.96
C PHE A 191 19.42 16.87 -9.32
N GLU A 192 20.67 17.16 -9.67
CA GLU A 192 21.72 16.17 -10.00
C GLU A 192 22.55 15.78 -8.76
N ASN A 193 22.60 16.66 -7.76
CA ASN A 193 23.28 16.46 -6.48
C ASN A 193 22.26 16.37 -5.34
N VAL A 194 21.49 15.28 -5.34
CA VAL A 194 20.50 14.93 -4.32
C VAL A 194 21.04 13.78 -3.46
N ALA A 195 20.78 13.84 -2.15
CA ALA A 195 21.17 12.84 -1.17
C ALA A 195 20.05 12.61 -0.13
N LEU A 196 20.16 11.49 0.59
CA LEU A 196 19.35 11.22 1.77
C LEU A 196 19.96 11.92 2.99
N PHE A 197 19.11 12.62 3.73
CA PHE A 197 19.47 13.22 5.01
C PHE A 197 18.56 12.74 6.12
N THR A 198 19.10 12.71 7.33
CA THR A 198 18.32 12.57 8.56
C THR A 198 18.93 13.40 9.68
N ASN A 199 18.12 13.82 10.66
CA ASN A 199 18.61 14.35 11.93
C ASN A 199 18.65 13.28 13.05
N ALA A 200 18.51 11.99 12.72
CA ALA A 200 18.64 10.89 13.66
C ALA A 200 20.00 10.93 14.40
N GLY A 201 19.95 10.81 15.73
CA GLY A 201 21.12 11.05 16.59
C GLY A 201 21.32 12.52 17.00
N GLY A 202 20.38 13.41 16.67
CA GLY A 202 20.34 14.80 17.16
C GLY A 202 21.12 15.83 16.33
N THR A 203 21.74 15.42 15.23
CA THR A 203 22.43 16.31 14.29
C THR A 203 22.06 15.94 12.85
N LEU A 204 21.99 16.93 11.96
CA LEU A 204 21.73 16.69 10.55
C LEU A 204 22.93 15.97 9.90
N GLN A 205 22.66 14.81 9.29
CA GLN A 205 23.65 13.91 8.73
C GLN A 205 23.23 13.46 7.33
N ARG A 206 24.23 13.26 6.46
CA ARG A 206 24.06 12.62 5.14
C ARG A 206 24.15 11.11 5.33
N VAL A 207 23.16 10.38 4.82
CA VAL A 207 23.11 8.90 4.92
C VAL A 207 23.71 8.24 3.68
N VAL A 208 23.31 8.72 2.50
CA VAL A 208 23.73 8.22 1.19
C VAL A 208 23.56 9.32 0.14
N ASP A 209 24.50 9.39 -0.79
CA ASP A 209 24.45 10.20 -2.01
C ASP A 209 24.87 9.36 -3.24
N SER A 210 24.92 9.99 -4.41
CA SER A 210 25.37 9.37 -5.67
C SER A 210 26.85 8.94 -5.69
N SER A 211 27.67 9.42 -4.75
CA SER A 211 29.09 9.06 -4.61
C SER A 211 29.35 7.95 -3.59
N THR A 212 28.36 7.68 -2.73
CA THR A 212 28.46 6.70 -1.66
C THR A 212 28.64 5.32 -2.27
N PRO A 213 29.71 4.56 -1.89
CA PRO A 213 29.97 3.22 -2.41
C PRO A 213 29.03 2.19 -1.77
N LEU A 214 27.74 2.36 -2.02
CA LEU A 214 26.85 1.23 -2.25
C LEU A 214 27.39 0.44 -3.47
N PRO A 215 26.92 -0.78 -3.70
CA PRO A 215 27.22 -1.46 -4.96
C PRO A 215 26.92 -0.55 -6.16
N GLU A 216 25.74 0.08 -6.16
CA GLU A 216 24.98 0.45 -7.36
C GLU A 216 23.98 1.58 -6.98
N VAL A 217 24.03 2.80 -7.58
CA VAL A 217 23.24 3.98 -7.11
C VAL A 217 22.43 4.74 -8.16
N THR A 218 21.10 4.65 -8.01
CA THR A 218 20.10 5.74 -8.05
C THR A 218 18.93 5.28 -7.17
N SER A 219 18.42 6.11 -6.24
CA SER A 219 17.55 5.64 -5.15
C SER A 219 16.14 6.22 -5.11
N ASN A 220 15.20 5.38 -4.65
CA ASN A 220 13.88 5.75 -4.13
C ASN A 220 13.88 5.45 -2.62
N LEU A 221 13.64 6.46 -1.78
CA LEU A 221 13.65 6.39 -0.31
C LEU A 221 12.26 6.68 0.24
N ASP A 222 11.83 5.90 1.23
CA ASP A 222 10.72 6.25 2.11
C ASP A 222 10.91 5.59 3.48
N SER A 223 10.35 6.21 4.52
CA SER A 223 10.20 5.71 5.90
C SER A 223 11.44 5.59 6.81
N LEU A 224 11.18 5.77 8.10
CA LEU A 224 12.07 5.64 9.26
C LEU A 224 11.44 4.70 10.28
N SER A 225 12.24 3.85 10.92
CA SER A 225 11.91 3.26 12.22
C SER A 225 12.93 3.72 13.27
N ASN A 226 13.01 3.06 14.44
CA ASN A 226 13.68 3.61 15.63
C ASN A 226 15.21 3.76 15.45
N ALA A 227 15.63 4.92 14.94
CA ALA A 227 17.00 5.26 14.52
C ALA A 227 17.50 4.57 13.23
N ASP A 228 16.59 3.98 12.45
CA ASP A 228 16.88 3.24 11.23
C ASP A 228 16.21 3.85 10.00
N VAL A 229 16.96 3.99 8.90
CA VAL A 229 16.41 4.42 7.59
C VAL A 229 16.39 3.25 6.61
N VAL A 230 15.29 3.05 5.88
CA VAL A 230 15.20 2.00 4.85
C VAL A 230 15.13 2.62 3.46
N PHE A 231 15.83 2.03 2.49
CA PHE A 231 15.95 2.60 1.16
C PHE A 231 16.14 1.61 0.02
N ALA A 232 15.64 1.93 -1.17
CA ALA A 232 15.88 1.20 -2.39
C ALA A 232 17.01 1.86 -3.19
N SER A 233 17.87 1.05 -3.81
CA SER A 233 18.84 1.54 -4.80
C SER A 233 18.88 0.61 -6.01
N SER A 234 18.96 1.19 -7.19
CA SER A 234 19.01 0.49 -8.48
C SER A 234 20.11 1.05 -9.37
N THR A 235 20.81 0.19 -10.12
CA THR A 235 21.60 0.61 -11.28
C THR A 235 21.36 -0.29 -12.48
N SER A 236 21.60 0.25 -13.67
CA SER A 236 21.84 -0.56 -14.86
C SER A 236 23.34 -0.85 -14.97
N VAL A 237 23.70 -2.13 -15.13
CA VAL A 237 25.11 -2.58 -15.21
C VAL A 237 25.76 -2.22 -16.56
N ASP A 238 24.95 -2.02 -17.61
CA ASP A 238 25.39 -1.80 -19.00
C ASP A 238 24.64 -0.66 -19.72
N GLY A 239 23.84 0.12 -19.01
CA GLY A 239 22.97 1.15 -19.57
C GLY A 239 21.66 0.64 -20.20
N THR A 240 21.43 -0.68 -20.23
CA THR A 240 20.17 -1.27 -20.74
C THR A 240 19.12 -1.41 -19.65
N ILE A 241 17.85 -1.46 -20.04
CA ILE A 241 16.72 -1.78 -19.15
C ILE A 241 16.70 -3.25 -18.68
N ASN A 242 17.55 -4.11 -19.26
CA ASN A 242 17.49 -5.56 -19.06
C ASN A 242 18.53 -6.08 -18.04
N ASN A 243 19.54 -5.28 -17.67
CA ASN A 243 20.56 -5.65 -16.68
C ASN A 243 20.51 -4.70 -15.48
N TRP A 244 19.34 -4.61 -14.85
CA TRP A 244 19.15 -3.85 -13.62
C TRP A 244 19.47 -4.72 -12.41
N ARG A 245 20.31 -4.19 -11.53
CA ARG A 245 20.53 -4.74 -10.21
C ARG A 245 20.02 -3.76 -9.17
N SER A 246 19.21 -4.29 -8.27
CA SER A 246 18.50 -3.51 -7.27
C SER A 246 18.51 -4.21 -5.93
N GLY A 247 18.27 -3.44 -4.87
CA GLY A 247 18.09 -3.99 -3.53
C GLY A 247 17.48 -2.98 -2.58
N ILE A 248 16.94 -3.51 -1.48
CA ILE A 248 16.57 -2.71 -0.31
C ILE A 248 17.70 -2.79 0.71
N TYR A 249 17.98 -1.65 1.34
CA TYR A 249 19.05 -1.44 2.29
C TYR A 249 18.49 -0.79 3.56
N THR A 250 19.17 -1.02 4.67
CA THR A 250 18.96 -0.39 5.98
C THR A 250 20.17 0.46 6.31
N TYR A 251 19.98 1.59 7.00
CA TYR A 251 21.03 2.37 7.64
C TYR A 251 20.75 2.45 9.14
N THR A 252 21.59 1.77 9.92
CA THR A 252 21.46 1.59 11.37
C THR A 252 22.76 1.98 12.04
N GLY A 253 22.73 2.98 12.94
CA GLY A 253 23.90 3.36 13.73
C GLY A 253 25.16 3.70 12.91
N GLY A 254 24.98 4.28 11.72
CA GLY A 254 26.09 4.60 10.80
C GLY A 254 26.44 3.51 9.77
N VAL A 255 25.82 2.33 9.84
CA VAL A 255 26.16 1.17 9.00
C VAL A 255 25.06 0.92 7.97
N ILE A 256 25.44 0.82 6.68
CA ILE A 256 24.54 0.42 5.60
C ILE A 256 24.58 -1.10 5.42
N LYS A 257 23.42 -1.75 5.41
CA LYS A 257 23.27 -3.20 5.20
C LYS A 257 22.21 -3.48 4.13
N LYS A 258 22.58 -4.23 3.09
CA LYS A 258 21.61 -4.79 2.12
C LYS A 258 20.76 -5.87 2.80
N ILE A 259 19.44 -5.80 2.64
CA ILE A 259 18.46 -6.72 3.24
C ILE A 259 17.57 -7.40 2.20
N VAL A 260 17.44 -6.83 0.99
CA VAL A 260 16.78 -7.47 -0.15
C VAL A 260 17.72 -7.46 -1.35
N ASP A 261 17.85 -8.62 -1.98
CA ASP A 261 18.61 -8.86 -3.20
C ASP A 261 17.84 -9.86 -4.10
N PRO A 262 18.36 -10.24 -5.28
CA PRO A 262 17.69 -11.21 -6.16
C PRO A 262 17.42 -12.58 -5.49
N ALA A 263 18.34 -13.08 -4.66
CA ALA A 263 18.17 -14.35 -3.97
C ALA A 263 17.07 -14.28 -2.89
N THR A 264 16.93 -13.13 -2.25
CA THR A 264 15.88 -12.82 -1.26
C THR A 264 14.48 -12.93 -1.89
N ILE A 265 14.31 -12.44 -3.12
CA ILE A 265 13.04 -12.48 -3.85
C ILE A 265 12.73 -13.89 -4.38
N MET A 266 13.75 -14.71 -4.67
CA MET A 266 13.55 -16.12 -5.03
C MET A 266 12.86 -16.94 -3.93
N LEU A 267 13.04 -16.57 -2.65
CA LEU A 267 12.34 -17.18 -1.52
C LEU A 267 10.83 -16.88 -1.53
N GLY A 268 10.40 -15.84 -2.24
CA GLY A 268 8.99 -15.51 -2.51
C GLY A 268 8.37 -16.24 -3.71
N GLY A 269 9.11 -17.13 -4.38
CA GLY A 269 8.60 -17.99 -5.45
C GLY A 269 8.84 -17.51 -6.89
N ARG A 270 9.57 -16.41 -7.11
CA ARG A 270 9.96 -15.92 -8.45
C ARG A 270 11.43 -16.15 -8.77
N THR A 271 11.74 -16.69 -9.95
CA THR A 271 13.13 -16.88 -10.40
C THR A 271 13.68 -15.68 -11.20
N ASP A 272 13.02 -14.54 -11.18
CA ASP A 272 13.40 -13.35 -11.94
C ASP A 272 14.68 -12.71 -11.37
N LEU A 273 15.77 -12.73 -12.15
CA LEU A 273 17.05 -12.11 -11.78
C LEU A 273 17.10 -10.60 -12.02
N ASN A 274 16.17 -10.06 -12.83
CA ASN A 274 16.18 -8.67 -13.29
C ASN A 274 14.92 -7.94 -12.79
N PHE A 275 15.09 -7.11 -11.77
CA PHE A 275 14.01 -6.31 -11.19
C PHE A 275 14.51 -4.96 -10.70
N SER A 276 13.58 -4.00 -10.58
CA SER A 276 13.75 -2.82 -9.74
C SER A 276 12.94 -2.99 -8.47
N ALA A 277 13.58 -2.83 -7.31
CA ALA A 277 12.90 -2.74 -6.03
C ALA A 277 12.65 -1.26 -5.70
N GLY A 278 11.52 -0.93 -5.10
CA GLY A 278 11.12 0.45 -4.84
C GLY A 278 10.11 0.57 -3.72
N GLN A 279 9.78 1.82 -3.37
CA GLN A 279 8.82 2.18 -2.32
C GLN A 279 9.01 1.35 -1.03
N PRO A 280 10.23 1.20 -0.48
CA PRO A 280 10.39 0.50 0.78
C PRO A 280 9.69 1.28 1.88
N LEU A 281 9.03 0.57 2.79
CA LEU A 281 8.42 1.12 3.98
C LEU A 281 8.88 0.29 5.17
N VAL A 282 9.12 0.92 6.30
CA VAL A 282 9.44 0.28 7.57
C VAL A 282 8.47 0.76 8.65
N ASP A 283 7.97 -0.18 9.45
CA ASP A 283 7.38 0.10 10.75
C ASP A 283 8.01 -0.85 11.77
N ASN A 284 8.74 -0.28 12.73
CA ASN A 284 9.59 -1.03 13.67
C ASN A 284 10.60 -1.94 12.93
N ASP A 285 10.46 -3.27 13.03
CA ASP A 285 11.30 -4.25 12.34
C ASP A 285 10.64 -4.80 11.05
N ASP A 286 9.37 -4.48 10.81
CA ASP A 286 8.63 -4.94 9.63
C ASP A 286 8.93 -4.04 8.43
N ILE A 287 9.07 -4.64 7.25
CA ILE A 287 9.37 -3.92 6.01
C ILE A 287 8.41 -4.35 4.89
N ALA A 288 7.88 -3.40 4.13
CA ALA A 288 7.12 -3.65 2.91
C ALA A 288 7.83 -3.01 1.72
N PHE A 289 7.77 -3.61 0.54
CA PHE A 289 8.39 -3.05 -0.66
C PHE A 289 7.70 -3.54 -1.93
N SER A 290 7.80 -2.73 -2.99
CA SER A 290 7.35 -3.12 -4.33
C SER A 290 8.53 -3.58 -5.19
N VAL A 291 8.24 -4.49 -6.13
CA VAL A 291 9.20 -5.07 -7.07
C VAL A 291 8.59 -4.99 -8.47
N VAL A 292 9.36 -4.49 -9.42
CA VAL A 292 9.03 -4.47 -10.86
C VAL A 292 10.00 -5.38 -11.60
N SER A 293 9.50 -6.50 -12.13
CA SER A 293 10.26 -7.36 -13.04
C SER A 293 10.17 -6.83 -14.47
N TYR A 294 11.30 -6.79 -15.18
CA TYR A 294 11.39 -6.34 -16.58
C TYR A 294 11.63 -7.50 -17.57
N SER A 295 11.15 -8.70 -17.23
CA SER A 295 11.16 -9.83 -18.17
C SER A 295 10.18 -9.61 -19.34
N ASN A 296 10.09 -10.57 -20.28
CA ASN A 296 9.25 -10.49 -21.48
C ASN A 296 7.75 -10.24 -21.20
N GLN A 297 7.29 -10.38 -19.95
CA GLN A 297 6.05 -9.78 -19.47
C GLN A 297 6.36 -8.97 -18.20
N PRO A 298 6.40 -7.62 -18.28
CA PRO A 298 6.69 -6.80 -17.11
C PRO A 298 5.59 -7.02 -16.07
N SER A 299 5.99 -7.22 -14.82
CA SER A 299 5.06 -7.62 -13.77
C SER A 299 5.49 -7.07 -12.42
N THR A 300 4.49 -6.61 -11.68
CA THR A 300 4.67 -5.99 -10.37
C THR A 300 4.31 -6.95 -9.25
N ALA A 301 4.96 -6.80 -8.11
CA ALA A 301 4.72 -7.58 -6.90
C ALA A 301 4.95 -6.72 -5.65
N ILE A 302 4.24 -7.04 -4.58
CA ILE A 302 4.37 -6.44 -3.25
C ILE A 302 4.81 -7.53 -2.29
N TYR A 303 5.87 -7.26 -1.53
CA TYR A 303 6.44 -8.15 -0.54
C TYR A 303 6.44 -7.50 0.84
N THR A 304 6.48 -8.35 1.86
CA THR A 304 6.81 -7.99 3.24
C THR A 304 8.01 -8.76 3.74
N ILE A 305 8.69 -8.21 4.75
CA ILE A 305 9.58 -8.89 5.67
C ILE A 305 8.98 -8.66 7.05
N VAL A 306 8.48 -9.72 7.69
CA VAL A 306 7.93 -9.71 9.05
C VAL A 306 8.63 -10.82 9.82
N ASP A 307 9.10 -10.55 11.04
CA ASP A 307 9.96 -11.46 11.81
C ASP A 307 11.18 -11.98 11.01
N GLY A 308 11.73 -11.15 10.11
CA GLY A 308 12.81 -11.52 9.19
C GLY A 308 12.42 -12.48 8.05
N LYS A 309 11.13 -12.85 7.93
CA LYS A 309 10.61 -13.74 6.89
C LYS A 309 10.04 -12.94 5.72
N VAL A 310 10.61 -13.14 4.53
CA VAL A 310 10.06 -12.61 3.27
C VAL A 310 8.75 -13.33 2.91
N SER A 311 7.70 -12.56 2.61
CA SER A 311 6.41 -13.09 2.15
C SER A 311 5.86 -12.28 0.97
N LEU A 312 5.36 -12.96 -0.06
CA LEU A 312 4.62 -12.33 -1.16
C LEU A 312 3.21 -11.97 -0.67
N ILE A 313 2.80 -10.71 -0.86
CA ILE A 313 1.46 -10.22 -0.52
C ILE A 313 0.54 -10.29 -1.74
N ALA A 314 1.00 -9.76 -2.87
CA ALA A 314 0.27 -9.78 -4.15
C ALA A 314 1.25 -9.62 -5.32
N ASP A 315 0.90 -10.18 -6.47
CA ASP A 315 1.52 -9.94 -7.77
C ASP A 315 0.46 -9.93 -8.89
N THR A 316 0.88 -9.73 -10.15
CA THR A 316 -0.03 -9.77 -11.32
C THR A 316 -0.65 -11.15 -11.61
N ASN A 317 -0.30 -12.20 -10.87
CA ASN A 317 -0.95 -13.52 -10.92
C ASN A 317 -1.93 -13.73 -9.76
N THR A 318 -1.97 -12.81 -8.80
CA THR A 318 -2.83 -12.88 -7.62
C THR A 318 -4.26 -12.49 -8.00
N PRO A 319 -5.28 -13.33 -7.72
CA PRO A 319 -6.67 -13.01 -7.99
C PRO A 319 -7.13 -11.77 -7.22
N VAL A 320 -7.93 -10.92 -7.88
CA VAL A 320 -8.43 -9.68 -7.25
C VAL A 320 -9.57 -10.00 -6.28
N PRO A 321 -9.47 -9.64 -4.98
CA PRO A 321 -10.56 -9.85 -4.03
C PRO A 321 -11.82 -9.08 -4.45
N GLY A 322 -12.90 -9.79 -4.79
CA GLY A 322 -14.15 -9.20 -5.27
C GLY A 322 -14.09 -8.59 -6.68
N GLY A 323 -12.99 -8.81 -7.42
CA GLY A 323 -12.81 -8.38 -8.81
C GLY A 323 -12.94 -9.53 -9.81
N ILE A 324 -12.54 -9.28 -11.06
CA ILE A 324 -12.47 -10.30 -12.12
C ILE A 324 -11.01 -10.54 -12.49
N GLY A 325 -10.60 -11.81 -12.50
CA GLY A 325 -9.23 -12.20 -12.86
C GLY A 325 -8.19 -11.79 -11.81
N ASN A 326 -7.01 -11.40 -12.29
CA ASN A 326 -5.84 -11.07 -11.48
C ASN A 326 -5.51 -9.57 -11.58
N PHE A 327 -4.67 -9.08 -10.67
CA PHE A 327 -4.21 -7.68 -10.71
C PHE A 327 -3.51 -7.33 -12.02
N PHE A 328 -3.93 -6.24 -12.65
CA PHE A 328 -3.27 -5.66 -13.82
C PHE A 328 -2.09 -4.76 -13.43
N ASN A 329 -2.16 -4.12 -12.27
CA ASN A 329 -1.13 -3.27 -11.67
C ASN A 329 -1.25 -3.26 -10.14
N LEU A 330 -0.14 -2.89 -9.48
CA LEU A 330 0.02 -2.83 -8.03
C LEU A 330 0.84 -1.59 -7.64
N ALA A 331 0.58 -1.03 -6.46
CA ALA A 331 1.27 0.13 -5.87
C ALA A 331 1.37 1.38 -6.77
N GLY A 332 0.39 1.58 -7.67
CA GLY A 332 0.39 2.65 -8.68
C GLY A 332 1.37 2.44 -9.84
N LEU A 333 2.08 1.30 -9.89
CA LEU A 333 3.13 1.02 -10.87
C LEU A 333 2.54 0.35 -12.12
N ASN A 334 2.36 1.13 -13.19
CA ASN A 334 2.31 0.59 -14.56
C ASN A 334 2.91 1.58 -15.58
N VAL A 335 3.27 1.09 -16.76
CA VAL A 335 4.06 1.80 -17.78
C VAL A 335 3.32 3.00 -18.39
N GLY A 336 3.36 4.15 -17.72
CA GLY A 336 2.65 5.36 -18.16
C GLY A 336 2.67 6.55 -17.21
N SER A 337 3.83 6.91 -16.64
CA SER A 337 4.13 8.24 -16.08
C SER A 337 3.23 8.86 -14.99
N PHE A 338 2.50 8.06 -14.20
CA PHE A 338 1.79 8.58 -13.01
C PHE A 338 2.16 7.81 -11.74
N ASN A 339 3.20 8.29 -11.05
CA ASN A 339 3.59 7.81 -9.73
C ASN A 339 2.54 8.18 -8.68
N PHE A 340 1.55 7.32 -8.47
CA PHE A 340 0.76 7.35 -7.24
C PHE A 340 1.41 6.41 -6.23
N GLY A 341 2.14 6.99 -5.26
CA GLY A 341 2.60 6.25 -4.09
C GLY A 341 1.40 5.66 -3.37
N GLY A 342 1.28 4.33 -3.40
CA GLY A 342 0.10 3.61 -2.95
C GLY A 342 0.47 2.25 -2.38
N LEU A 343 1.44 2.27 -1.48
CA LEU A 343 1.82 1.19 -0.57
C LEU A 343 1.90 1.84 0.82
N SER A 344 1.44 1.16 1.86
CA SER A 344 1.49 1.62 3.25
C SER A 344 1.64 0.40 4.17
N LEU A 345 2.32 0.55 5.30
CA LEU A 345 2.65 -0.50 6.26
C LEU A 345 2.41 0.01 7.69
N ASP A 346 1.77 -0.80 8.51
CA ASP A 346 1.65 -0.63 9.95
C ASP A 346 1.48 -2.03 10.58
N GLN A 347 2.29 -2.36 11.60
CA GLN A 347 2.14 -3.61 12.38
C GLN A 347 2.02 -4.88 11.52
N GLY A 348 2.93 -5.05 10.55
CA GLY A 348 2.96 -6.16 9.58
C GLY A 348 1.80 -6.19 8.57
N SER A 349 0.80 -5.32 8.72
CA SER A 349 -0.32 -5.18 7.79
C SER A 349 0.04 -4.20 6.68
N VAL A 350 -0.32 -4.53 5.45
CA VAL A 350 -0.05 -3.70 4.27
C VAL A 350 -1.36 -3.21 3.69
N ALA A 351 -1.38 -1.96 3.22
CA ALA A 351 -2.44 -1.45 2.35
C ALA A 351 -1.82 -0.95 1.04
N PHE A 352 -2.50 -1.14 -0.08
CA PHE A 352 -2.00 -0.70 -1.39
C PHE A 352 -3.11 -0.42 -2.40
N VAL A 353 -2.79 0.34 -3.46
CA VAL A 353 -3.65 0.49 -4.64
C VAL A 353 -3.30 -0.57 -5.67
N GLY A 354 -4.32 -1.29 -6.14
CA GLY A 354 -4.22 -2.22 -7.26
C GLY A 354 -5.32 -1.96 -8.28
N GLY A 355 -5.13 -2.38 -9.52
CA GLY A 355 -6.16 -2.27 -10.56
C GLY A 355 -6.61 -3.61 -11.11
N ASP A 356 -7.90 -3.73 -11.39
CA ASP A 356 -8.52 -4.89 -12.01
C ASP A 356 -9.04 -4.59 -13.42
N LEU A 357 -8.96 -5.58 -14.31
CA LEU A 357 -9.40 -5.47 -15.68
C LEU A 357 -10.92 -5.68 -15.75
N VAL A 358 -11.67 -4.59 -15.82
CA VAL A 358 -13.16 -4.63 -15.85
C VAL A 358 -13.72 -4.78 -17.27
N GLY A 359 -12.92 -4.52 -18.31
CA GLY A 359 -13.35 -4.70 -19.69
C GLY A 359 -12.33 -4.25 -20.73
N PHE A 360 -12.80 -4.08 -21.96
CA PHE A 360 -12.04 -3.46 -23.04
C PHE A 360 -12.91 -2.41 -23.75
N ARG A 361 -12.40 -1.19 -23.88
CA ARG A 361 -13.00 -0.19 -24.77
C ARG A 361 -12.47 -0.40 -26.18
N GLU A 362 -13.39 -0.69 -27.11
CA GLU A 362 -13.08 -0.67 -28.55
C GLU A 362 -13.15 0.76 -29.09
N PHE A 363 -12.10 1.18 -29.79
CA PHE A 363 -12.13 2.34 -30.65
C PHE A 363 -12.27 1.87 -32.09
N PRO A 364 -13.21 2.45 -32.89
CA PRO A 364 -13.31 2.15 -34.31
C PRO A 364 -11.96 2.34 -35.01
N GLY A 365 -11.56 1.36 -35.80
CA GLY A 365 -10.39 1.50 -36.67
C GLY A 365 -10.59 2.64 -37.68
N PRO A 366 -9.50 3.18 -38.26
CA PRO A 366 -9.60 4.21 -39.29
C PRO A 366 -10.43 3.69 -40.48
N ILE A 367 -11.30 4.56 -41.03
CA ILE A 367 -12.07 4.25 -42.23
C ILE A 367 -11.11 4.27 -43.43
N CYS A 368 -10.75 3.10 -43.94
CA CYS A 368 -9.84 2.95 -45.08
C CYS A 368 -10.57 2.51 -46.36
N SER A 369 -9.96 2.79 -47.51
CA SER A 369 -10.48 2.45 -48.83
C SER A 369 -10.45 0.92 -49.09
N PRO A 370 -11.32 0.36 -49.96
CA PRO A 370 -11.47 -1.09 -50.19
C PRO A 370 -10.25 -1.88 -50.72
N ARG A 371 -9.09 -1.24 -50.89
CA ARG A 371 -7.84 -1.84 -51.39
C ARG A 371 -6.69 -1.80 -50.39
N GLN A 372 -6.92 -1.38 -49.14
CA GLN A 372 -5.92 -1.36 -48.08
C GLN A 372 -6.27 -2.34 -46.96
N PHE A 373 -5.25 -2.92 -46.34
CA PHE A 373 -5.42 -3.72 -45.13
C PHE A 373 -5.84 -2.80 -43.98
N CYS A 374 -7.10 -2.91 -43.55
CA CYS A 374 -7.60 -2.17 -42.40
C CYS A 374 -7.12 -2.85 -41.11
N PRO A 375 -6.36 -2.18 -40.23
CA PRO A 375 -6.23 -2.67 -38.86
C PRO A 375 -7.63 -2.72 -38.22
N GLY A 376 -7.91 -3.79 -37.48
CA GLY A 376 -9.16 -3.95 -36.74
C GLY A 376 -9.34 -2.90 -35.63
N PRO A 377 -10.49 -2.90 -34.92
CA PRO A 377 -10.72 -1.99 -33.81
C PRO A 377 -9.61 -2.14 -32.75
N ILE A 378 -9.08 -1.01 -32.28
CA ILE A 378 -8.06 -1.00 -31.25
C ILE A 378 -8.77 -1.16 -29.90
N ARG A 379 -8.40 -2.22 -29.16
CA ARG A 379 -8.91 -2.50 -27.82
C ARG A 379 -7.95 -1.96 -26.78
N PHE A 380 -8.44 -1.06 -25.93
CA PHE A 380 -7.72 -0.61 -24.75
C PHE A 380 -8.32 -1.30 -23.52
N PRO A 381 -7.51 -1.83 -22.59
CA PRO A 381 -8.01 -2.37 -21.33
C PRO A 381 -8.67 -1.25 -20.52
N GLU A 382 -9.86 -1.52 -19.98
CA GLU A 382 -10.50 -0.66 -19.00
C GLU A 382 -10.12 -1.16 -17.61
N ILE A 383 -9.33 -0.35 -16.91
CA ILE A 383 -8.78 -0.66 -15.59
C ILE A 383 -9.58 0.12 -14.56
N ARG A 384 -10.03 -0.55 -13.50
CA ARG A 384 -10.62 0.06 -12.32
C ARG A 384 -9.62 -0.05 -11.18
N ASN A 385 -9.25 1.06 -10.54
CA ASN A 385 -8.41 1.00 -9.35
C ASN A 385 -9.24 0.73 -8.10
N GLY A 386 -8.62 0.12 -7.10
CA GLY A 386 -9.15 -0.04 -5.76
C GLY A 386 -8.05 -0.02 -4.71
N ILE A 387 -8.46 0.18 -3.45
CA ILE A 387 -7.59 0.05 -2.28
C ILE A 387 -7.78 -1.37 -1.73
N TYR A 388 -6.67 -2.05 -1.44
CA TYR A 388 -6.61 -3.41 -0.93
C TYR A 388 -5.73 -3.43 0.31
N THR A 389 -5.95 -4.38 1.22
CA THR A 389 -5.17 -4.51 2.45
C THR A 389 -5.11 -5.95 2.96
N THR A 390 -4.11 -6.26 3.78
CA THR A 390 -4.02 -7.51 4.55
C THR A 390 -4.59 -7.40 5.98
N LEU A 391 -5.20 -6.27 6.35
CA LEU A 391 -5.97 -6.16 7.61
C LEU A 391 -6.96 -7.32 7.74
N GLY A 392 -7.00 -7.95 8.91
CA GLY A 392 -7.75 -9.18 9.14
C GLY A 392 -7.03 -10.48 8.77
N GLY A 393 -5.78 -10.41 8.29
CA GLY A 393 -4.94 -11.58 7.99
C GLY A 393 -5.12 -12.18 6.60
N SER A 394 -5.96 -11.58 5.75
CA SER A 394 -6.18 -12.02 4.36
C SER A 394 -6.27 -10.82 3.42
N LEU A 395 -5.76 -10.97 2.19
CA LEU A 395 -5.86 -9.91 1.18
C LEU A 395 -7.32 -9.61 0.85
N THR A 396 -7.75 -8.39 1.17
CA THR A 396 -9.13 -7.91 1.13
C THR A 396 -9.20 -6.61 0.34
N ARG A 397 -10.29 -6.40 -0.41
CA ARG A 397 -10.58 -5.13 -1.08
C ARG A 397 -11.36 -4.23 -0.11
N VAL A 398 -10.90 -2.99 0.03
CA VAL A 398 -11.52 -1.97 0.88
C VAL A 398 -12.62 -1.24 0.10
N ILE A 399 -12.25 -0.60 -1.01
CA ILE A 399 -13.11 0.23 -1.86
C ILE A 399 -12.53 0.28 -3.28
N ALA A 400 -13.37 0.43 -4.30
CA ALA A 400 -12.95 0.60 -5.70
C ALA A 400 -13.64 1.78 -6.40
N GLU A 401 -13.01 2.25 -7.48
CA GLU A 401 -13.60 3.26 -8.38
C GLU A 401 -14.94 2.76 -8.97
N GLY A 402 -15.90 3.66 -9.17
CA GLY A 402 -17.25 3.32 -9.59
C GLY A 402 -18.17 2.78 -8.48
N GLU A 403 -17.65 2.48 -7.28
CA GLU A 403 -18.48 2.18 -6.10
C GLU A 403 -19.06 3.47 -5.49
N GLN A 404 -20.05 3.32 -4.61
CA GLN A 404 -20.71 4.45 -3.96
C GLN A 404 -20.20 4.71 -2.54
N LEU A 405 -20.01 5.98 -2.22
CA LEU A 405 -19.69 6.49 -0.89
C LEU A 405 -20.52 7.76 -0.65
N ASP A 406 -21.22 7.84 0.49
CA ASP A 406 -22.25 8.87 0.77
C ASP A 406 -23.28 9.08 -0.35
N GLY A 407 -23.67 8.00 -1.04
CA GLY A 407 -24.61 8.05 -2.17
C GLY A 407 -24.05 8.67 -3.47
N LYS A 408 -22.74 8.92 -3.52
CA LYS A 408 -22.03 9.46 -4.70
C LYS A 408 -21.12 8.39 -5.30
N VAL A 409 -20.99 8.37 -6.62
CA VAL A 409 -20.13 7.43 -7.34
C VAL A 409 -18.69 7.95 -7.39
N ILE A 410 -17.73 7.13 -6.95
CA ILE A 410 -16.30 7.43 -7.02
C ILE A 410 -15.86 7.50 -8.49
N ALA A 411 -15.20 8.59 -8.88
CA ALA A 411 -14.75 8.79 -10.25
C ALA A 411 -13.50 7.95 -10.59
N PRO A 412 -13.36 7.44 -11.82
CA PRO A 412 -12.16 6.74 -12.27
C PRO A 412 -10.90 7.61 -12.18
N TYR A 413 -9.77 7.03 -11.80
CA TYR A 413 -8.46 7.67 -11.58
C TYR A 413 -8.42 8.70 -10.43
N TYR A 414 -9.33 8.62 -9.46
CA TYR A 414 -9.41 9.57 -8.34
C TYR A 414 -9.55 8.90 -6.96
N LEU A 415 -8.93 7.74 -6.75
CA LEU A 415 -8.59 7.24 -5.42
C LEU A 415 -7.20 7.76 -5.01
N GLY A 416 -7.17 8.79 -4.17
CA GLY A 416 -5.94 9.38 -3.65
C GLY A 416 -5.49 8.71 -2.36
N VAL A 417 -4.28 8.18 -2.35
CA VAL A 417 -3.65 7.52 -1.19
C VAL A 417 -2.28 8.10 -0.91
N SER A 418 -1.76 7.83 0.28
CA SER A 418 -0.40 8.20 0.68
C SER A 418 0.39 6.97 1.13
N ARG A 419 1.68 7.17 1.43
CA ARG A 419 2.56 6.12 1.98
C ARG A 419 2.26 5.79 3.44
N GLN A 420 1.51 6.66 4.11
CA GLN A 420 1.09 6.51 5.50
C GLN A 420 -0.43 6.60 5.58
N MET A 421 -1.11 5.84 4.73
CA MET A 421 -2.57 5.74 4.71
C MET A 421 -3.12 4.71 5.71
N LEU A 422 -2.29 3.82 6.26
CA LEU A 422 -2.69 2.76 7.18
C LEU A 422 -2.18 3.08 8.60
N SER A 423 -3.02 2.90 9.62
CA SER A 423 -2.57 2.89 11.02
C SER A 423 -3.53 2.07 11.90
N GLY A 424 -3.00 1.09 12.62
CA GLY A 424 -3.75 0.14 13.43
C GLY A 424 -4.77 -0.61 12.59
N ASN A 425 -6.05 -0.37 12.86
CA ASN A 425 -7.18 -1.07 12.25
C ASN A 425 -7.95 -0.19 11.25
N SER A 426 -7.36 0.93 10.84
CA SER A 426 -8.00 1.99 10.07
C SER A 426 -7.09 2.45 8.93
N LEU A 427 -7.71 2.93 7.84
CA LEU A 427 -6.97 3.53 6.73
C LEU A 427 -7.68 4.77 6.17
N VAL A 428 -6.92 5.71 5.59
CA VAL A 428 -7.42 7.00 5.08
C VAL A 428 -7.12 7.21 3.61
N PHE A 429 -8.06 7.82 2.90
CA PHE A 429 -7.92 8.09 1.47
C PHE A 429 -8.74 9.32 1.07
N SER A 430 -8.30 10.02 0.03
CA SER A 430 -9.10 11.03 -0.65
C SER A 430 -9.83 10.43 -1.85
N VAL A 431 -11.02 10.95 -2.14
CA VAL A 431 -11.82 10.58 -3.30
C VAL A 431 -12.28 11.82 -4.05
N ARG A 432 -12.38 11.71 -5.37
CA ARG A 432 -13.23 12.59 -6.18
C ARG A 432 -14.43 11.82 -6.68
N PHE A 433 -15.58 12.47 -6.69
CA PHE A 433 -16.84 11.92 -7.15
C PHE A 433 -17.16 12.36 -8.59
N THR A 434 -18.05 11.62 -9.25
CA THR A 434 -18.50 11.94 -10.63
C THR A 434 -19.30 13.24 -10.72
N ASP A 435 -19.82 13.76 -9.60
CA ASP A 435 -20.44 15.09 -9.50
C ASP A 435 -19.39 16.24 -9.41
N GLY A 436 -18.10 15.90 -9.39
CA GLY A 436 -16.98 16.85 -9.30
C GLY A 436 -16.54 17.20 -7.88
N SER A 437 -17.35 16.88 -6.86
CA SER A 437 -17.00 17.09 -5.45
C SER A 437 -15.89 16.13 -4.98
N SER A 438 -15.26 16.45 -3.85
CA SER A 438 -14.18 15.61 -3.28
C SER A 438 -14.32 15.50 -1.77
N GLY A 439 -13.73 14.46 -1.18
CA GLY A 439 -13.67 14.28 0.27
C GLY A 439 -12.54 13.38 0.72
N ILE A 440 -12.21 13.44 2.01
CA ILE A 440 -11.32 12.52 2.70
C ILE A 440 -12.17 11.62 3.58
N TYR A 441 -11.91 10.32 3.49
CA TYR A 441 -12.62 9.28 4.22
C TYR A 441 -11.65 8.39 4.96
N GLN A 442 -12.11 7.87 6.09
CA GLN A 442 -11.49 6.79 6.84
C GLN A 442 -12.32 5.53 6.67
N ALA A 443 -11.66 4.40 6.41
CA ALA A 443 -12.26 3.07 6.47
C ALA A 443 -11.71 2.34 7.70
N ASP A 444 -12.61 1.98 8.61
CA ASP A 444 -12.30 1.20 9.80
C ASP A 444 -12.66 -0.27 9.52
N PHE A 445 -11.70 -1.17 9.69
CA PHE A 445 -11.95 -2.61 9.55
C PHE A 445 -12.87 -3.09 10.67
N VAL A 446 -13.86 -3.90 10.35
CA VAL A 446 -14.77 -4.50 11.34
C VAL A 446 -14.39 -5.96 11.53
N PRO A 447 -13.79 -6.34 12.68
CA PRO A 447 -13.52 -7.74 12.98
C PRO A 447 -14.86 -8.48 13.09
N HIS A 448 -15.04 -9.51 12.25
CA HIS A 448 -16.15 -10.43 12.44
C HIS A 448 -15.93 -11.16 13.77
N PRO A 449 -16.91 -11.18 14.70
CA PRO A 449 -16.79 -11.98 15.90
C PRO A 449 -16.58 -13.44 15.48
N PRO A 450 -15.64 -14.18 16.10
CA PRO A 450 -15.46 -15.58 15.78
C PRO A 450 -16.80 -16.28 15.99
N LYS A 451 -17.37 -16.84 14.92
CA LYS A 451 -18.61 -17.61 15.02
C LYS A 451 -18.39 -18.66 16.09
N SER A 452 -19.15 -18.56 17.19
CA SER A 452 -19.15 -19.56 18.24
C SER A 452 -19.48 -20.88 17.56
N VAL A 453 -18.48 -21.74 17.38
CA VAL A 453 -18.69 -23.08 16.84
C VAL A 453 -19.71 -23.70 17.79
N PRO A 454 -20.94 -24.02 17.32
CA PRO A 454 -21.92 -24.63 18.19
C PRO A 454 -21.28 -25.92 18.70
N GLU A 455 -21.14 -26.04 20.03
CA GLU A 455 -20.48 -27.20 20.63
C GLU A 455 -21.07 -28.46 19.99
N PRO A 456 -20.24 -29.37 19.45
CA PRO A 456 -20.74 -30.50 18.69
C PRO A 456 -21.68 -31.28 19.59
N ALA A 457 -22.98 -31.20 19.31
CA ALA A 457 -24.05 -31.60 20.21
C ALA A 457 -23.74 -33.00 20.73
N SER A 458 -23.46 -33.09 22.04
CA SER A 458 -22.58 -34.12 22.58
C SER A 458 -23.00 -35.51 22.10
N VAL A 459 -22.10 -36.23 21.43
CA VAL A 459 -22.36 -37.57 20.87
C VAL A 459 -22.41 -38.64 21.98
N LEU A 460 -22.94 -38.28 23.16
CA LEU A 460 -23.34 -39.18 24.23
C LEU A 460 -24.63 -39.95 23.92
N GLY A 461 -25.42 -39.52 22.93
CA GLY A 461 -26.73 -40.13 22.61
C GLY A 461 -26.69 -41.46 21.85
N LEU A 462 -25.59 -41.83 21.18
CA LEU A 462 -25.55 -42.97 20.24
C LEU A 462 -24.89 -44.25 20.77
N LEU A 463 -24.31 -44.23 21.97
CA LEU A 463 -23.60 -45.40 22.53
C LEU A 463 -24.44 -46.60 23.00
N PRO A 464 -25.75 -46.53 23.32
CA PRO A 464 -26.47 -47.74 23.77
C PRO A 464 -26.90 -48.70 22.65
N ALA A 465 -26.92 -48.26 21.37
CA ALA A 465 -27.46 -49.07 20.27
C ALA A 465 -26.54 -50.22 19.82
N VAL A 466 -25.22 -50.06 19.88
CA VAL A 466 -24.26 -51.06 19.39
C VAL A 466 -24.04 -52.20 20.41
N GLY A 467 -24.09 -51.89 21.72
CA GLY A 467 -23.93 -52.89 22.78
C GLY A 467 -25.05 -53.95 22.80
N ALA A 468 -26.28 -53.55 22.47
CA ALA A 468 -27.43 -54.46 22.44
C ALA A 468 -27.36 -55.54 21.35
N LEU A 469 -26.71 -55.25 20.20
CA LEU A 469 -26.63 -56.21 19.10
C LEU A 469 -25.60 -57.32 19.33
N LEU A 470 -24.52 -57.03 20.06
CA LEU A 470 -23.44 -58.00 20.34
C LEU A 470 -23.80 -58.98 21.47
N LEU A 471 -24.63 -58.59 22.43
CA LEU A 471 -25.05 -59.47 23.54
C LEU A 471 -26.11 -60.52 23.14
N ARG A 472 -26.86 -60.30 22.05
CA ARG A 472 -27.90 -61.25 21.61
C ARG A 472 -27.35 -62.50 20.91
N ARG A 473 -26.08 -62.52 20.49
CA ARG A 473 -25.46 -63.63 19.74
C ARG A 473 -24.78 -64.71 20.58
N ARG A 474 -24.76 -64.60 21.91
CA ARG A 474 -23.96 -65.49 22.79
C ARG A 474 -24.76 -66.55 23.58
N LYS A 475 -26.02 -66.84 23.21
CA LYS A 475 -26.92 -67.72 24.00
C LYS A 475 -27.49 -68.97 23.29
N GLU A 476 -27.11 -69.25 22.04
CA GLU A 476 -27.63 -70.41 21.26
C GLU A 476 -26.53 -71.40 20.86
N GLY A 477 -25.75 -71.89 21.82
CA GLY A 477 -24.57 -72.74 21.54
C GLY A 477 -24.17 -73.71 22.64
N LYS A 478 -25.12 -74.38 23.31
CA LYS A 478 -24.83 -75.49 24.26
C LYS A 478 -25.96 -76.54 24.38
N LYS A 479 -26.08 -77.37 23.33
CA LYS A 479 -26.62 -78.76 23.29
C LYS A 479 -26.07 -79.40 22.01
N ALA A 480 -25.77 -80.68 21.88
CA ALA A 480 -25.40 -81.75 22.83
C ALA A 480 -24.92 -82.95 21.97
N VAL A 481 -23.81 -83.60 22.30
CA VAL A 481 -23.45 -84.95 21.78
C VAL A 481 -22.70 -85.71 22.89
N VAL A 482 -23.06 -86.98 23.06
CA VAL A 482 -22.35 -88.01 23.85
C VAL A 482 -21.44 -88.79 22.91
#